data_AF-A0A976E5K4-F1
#
_entry.id   AF-A0A976E5K4-F1
#
_cell.length_a   1.000
_cell.length_b   1.000
_cell.length_c   1.000
_cell.angle_alpha   90.00
_cell.angle_beta   90.00
_cell.angle_gamma   90.00
#
_symmetry.space_group_name_H-M   'P 1'
#
loop_
_entity.id
_entity.type
_entity.pdbx_description
1 polymer ?
#
loop_
_entity_poly.entity_id
_entity_poly.type
_entity_poly.pdbx_seq_one_letter_code
_entity_poly.pdbx_strand_id
1 'polypeptide(L)'
;MVSEPPNQAYSSSIAASLLRCLGDHHAQLISSFIANFANYQPYRFAPLEPRAFEQPSRSAHALKGSAMPTLSLRIAPLHNPLHYAALASELTALTARVLHKRPEVTVVMIEDLPAARFCAGGVASDQLIACLEIDITQGTNTLQEKQQFVHEAHALLACLLGDLHEASYVIVRELPSSDWGFDGLTQAQRHAMTRSTPQPAIA
;
A
#
# COMPACT_ATOMS: atom_id res chain seq x y z
N MET A 1 1.77 46.32 -11.10
CA MET A 1 0.33 46.05 -11.05
C MET A 1 0.05 44.85 -11.93
N VAL A 2 -0.07 43.66 -11.33
CA VAL A 2 -0.63 42.46 -11.96
C VAL A 2 -1.57 41.87 -10.93
N SER A 3 -2.80 41.64 -11.37
CA SER A 3 -4.00 41.40 -10.58
C SER A 3 -4.02 40.01 -9.92
N GLU A 4 -4.50 39.93 -8.67
CA GLU A 4 -4.85 38.68 -7.99
C GLU A 4 -6.09 38.01 -8.62
N PRO A 5 -6.20 36.67 -8.67
CA PRO A 5 -7.43 35.99 -9.06
C PRO A 5 -8.39 35.80 -7.86
N PRO A 6 -9.71 35.71 -8.10
CA PRO A 6 -10.73 35.78 -7.07
C PRO A 6 -11.01 34.39 -6.46
N ASN A 7 -10.66 34.17 -5.19
CA ASN A 7 -10.89 32.87 -4.53
C ASN A 7 -11.73 32.92 -3.24
N GLN A 8 -12.57 33.94 -3.06
CA GLN A 8 -13.46 34.02 -1.87
C GLN A 8 -14.96 34.03 -2.20
N ALA A 9 -15.36 34.29 -3.44
CA ALA A 9 -16.78 34.34 -3.81
C ALA A 9 -17.39 32.98 -4.22
N TYR A 10 -16.57 31.97 -4.54
CA TYR A 10 -17.06 30.66 -4.99
C TYR A 10 -17.43 29.70 -3.84
N SER A 11 -16.90 29.91 -2.64
CA SER A 11 -17.11 29.01 -1.48
C SER A 11 -18.47 29.20 -0.81
N SER A 12 -19.03 30.41 -0.84
CA SER A 12 -20.28 30.76 -0.14
C SER A 12 -21.56 30.30 -0.84
N SER A 13 -21.54 30.07 -2.16
CA SER A 13 -22.72 29.67 -2.94
C SER A 13 -23.12 28.19 -2.76
N ILE A 14 -22.13 27.30 -2.64
CA ILE A 14 -22.35 25.85 -2.49
C ILE A 14 -22.84 25.51 -1.06
N ALA A 15 -22.27 26.17 -0.04
CA ALA A 15 -22.68 26.00 1.35
C ALA A 15 -24.13 26.46 1.60
N ALA A 16 -24.56 27.57 0.97
CA ALA A 16 -25.92 28.08 1.09
C ALA A 16 -26.97 27.22 0.34
N SER A 17 -26.56 26.37 -0.60
CA SER A 17 -27.47 25.45 -1.30
C SER A 17 -27.66 24.13 -0.54
N LEU A 18 -26.63 23.64 0.15
CA LEU A 18 -26.69 22.40 0.95
C LEU A 18 -27.54 22.55 2.23
N LEU A 19 -27.59 23.76 2.81
CA LEU A 19 -28.35 24.04 4.04
C LEU A 19 -29.88 24.10 3.85
N ARG A 20 -30.40 24.09 2.62
CA ARG A 20 -31.84 24.19 2.35
C ARG A 20 -32.58 22.84 2.22
N CYS A 21 -31.86 21.71 2.23
CA CYS A 21 -32.43 20.38 1.98
C CYS A 21 -32.39 19.41 3.17
N LEU A 22 -31.85 19.80 4.32
CA LEU A 22 -31.66 18.89 5.46
C LEU A 22 -32.34 19.47 6.70
N GLY A 23 -33.30 18.73 7.25
CA GLY A 23 -34.01 19.10 8.48
C GLY A 23 -33.09 19.23 9.70
N ASP A 24 -33.65 19.80 10.77
CA ASP A 24 -32.95 20.40 11.92
C ASP A 24 -31.92 19.52 12.64
N HIS A 25 -31.93 18.19 12.45
CA HIS A 25 -30.92 17.28 13.04
C HIS A 25 -29.56 17.28 12.32
N HIS A 26 -29.42 17.91 11.15
CA HIS A 26 -28.12 18.01 10.45
C HIS A 26 -27.36 19.31 10.67
N ALA A 27 -27.98 20.33 11.28
CA ALA A 27 -27.36 21.65 11.47
C ALA A 27 -26.18 21.62 12.45
N GLN A 28 -26.23 20.78 13.49
CA GLN A 28 -25.16 20.69 14.50
C GLN A 28 -23.89 20.01 13.96
N LEU A 29 -24.01 19.00 13.10
CA LEU A 29 -22.86 18.30 12.51
C LEU A 29 -22.10 19.17 11.49
N ILE A 30 -22.82 20.03 10.76
CA ILE A 30 -22.22 20.96 9.78
C ILE A 30 -21.48 22.09 10.49
N SER A 31 -21.99 22.60 11.62
CA SER A 31 -21.33 23.65 12.39
C SER A 31 -20.00 23.20 13.00
N SER A 32 -19.90 21.93 13.44
CA SER A 32 -18.65 21.35 13.94
C SER A 32 -17.62 21.12 12.82
N PHE A 33 -18.06 20.85 11.60
CA PHE A 33 -17.18 20.62 10.45
C PHE A 33 -16.56 21.93 9.92
N ILE A 34 -17.36 23.02 9.88
CA ILE A 34 -16.88 24.35 9.44
C ILE A 34 -15.92 24.97 10.47
N ALA A 35 -16.15 24.77 11.78
CA ALA A 35 -15.25 25.26 12.82
C ALA A 35 -13.85 24.62 12.76
N ASN A 36 -13.75 23.36 12.34
CA ASN A 36 -12.46 22.68 12.14
C ASN A 36 -11.71 23.15 10.87
N PHE A 37 -12.42 23.65 9.86
CA PHE A 37 -11.81 24.14 8.62
C PHE A 37 -11.15 25.51 8.80
N ALA A 38 -11.68 26.35 9.71
CA ALA A 38 -11.11 27.67 10.01
C ALA A 38 -9.74 27.62 10.72
N ASN A 39 -9.37 26.48 11.32
CA ASN A 39 -8.07 26.27 11.97
C ASN A 39 -7.04 25.55 11.07
N TYR A 40 -7.37 25.30 9.80
CA TYR A 40 -6.44 24.68 8.86
C TYR A 40 -5.40 25.71 8.36
N GLN A 41 -4.25 25.78 9.02
CA GLN A 41 -3.09 26.49 8.51
C GLN A 41 -2.38 25.59 7.49
N PRO A 42 -2.25 25.98 6.20
CA PRO A 42 -1.50 25.19 5.25
C PRO A 42 -0.03 25.12 5.71
N TYR A 43 0.53 23.91 5.74
CA TYR A 43 1.95 23.71 6.00
C TYR A 43 2.79 24.55 5.03
N ARG A 44 3.40 25.62 5.53
CA ARG A 44 4.36 26.43 4.79
C ARG A 44 5.68 25.68 4.83
N PHE A 45 6.05 25.03 3.73
CA PHE A 45 7.38 24.45 3.58
C PHE A 45 8.42 25.57 3.72
N ALA A 46 9.21 25.52 4.80
CA ALA A 46 10.45 26.27 4.85
C ALA A 46 11.42 25.66 3.82
N PRO A 47 12.18 26.47 3.06
CA PRO A 47 13.23 25.94 2.19
C PRO A 47 14.18 25.06 3.02
N LEU A 48 14.39 23.82 2.58
CA LEU A 48 15.42 22.97 3.19
C LEU A 48 16.78 23.55 2.81
N GLU A 49 17.43 24.24 3.73
CA GLU A 49 18.85 24.58 3.60
C GLU A 49 19.65 23.29 3.36
N PRO A 50 20.62 23.27 2.44
CA PRO A 50 21.43 22.09 2.17
C PRO A 50 22.32 21.78 3.38
N ARG A 51 21.80 21.03 4.34
CA ARG A 51 22.63 20.37 5.35
C ARG A 51 23.33 19.20 4.68
N ALA A 52 24.65 19.12 4.84
CA ALA A 52 25.39 17.91 4.58
C ALA A 52 24.68 16.77 5.33
N PHE A 53 24.16 15.80 4.58
CA PHE A 53 23.62 14.57 5.15
C PHE A 53 24.80 13.79 5.76
N GLU A 54 25.12 14.05 7.02
CA GLU A 54 25.81 13.06 7.83
C GLU A 54 24.83 11.90 8.04
N GLN A 55 25.03 10.84 7.27
CA GLN A 55 24.32 9.59 7.47
C GLN A 55 24.66 9.08 8.89
N PRO A 56 23.70 8.98 9.82
CA PRO A 56 23.98 8.36 11.10
C PRO A 56 24.47 6.94 10.82
N SER A 57 25.57 6.55 11.46
CA SER A 57 26.14 5.21 11.43
C SER A 57 25.15 4.22 12.03
N ARG A 58 24.11 3.88 11.27
CA ARG A 58 23.25 2.75 11.57
C ARG A 58 24.09 1.52 11.33
N SER A 59 24.18 0.67 12.35
CA SER A 59 24.58 -0.72 12.18
C SER A 59 23.65 -1.34 11.15
N ALA A 60 24.06 -1.25 9.88
CA ALA A 60 23.46 -1.98 8.80
C ALA A 60 23.68 -3.45 9.16
N HIS A 61 22.63 -4.11 9.65
CA HIS A 61 22.42 -5.47 9.17
C HIS A 61 22.32 -5.31 7.65
N ALA A 62 23.46 -5.43 6.97
CA ALA A 62 23.57 -5.26 5.55
C ALA A 62 22.58 -6.25 4.93
N LEU A 63 21.42 -5.75 4.50
CA LEU A 63 20.43 -6.54 3.80
C LEU A 63 21.02 -6.82 2.42
N LYS A 64 21.86 -7.86 2.40
CA LYS A 64 22.64 -8.31 1.25
C LYS A 64 21.66 -8.79 0.17
N GLY A 65 21.57 -8.04 -0.91
CA GLY A 65 21.19 -8.47 -2.26
C GLY A 65 19.90 -9.27 -2.49
N SER A 66 18.83 -9.10 -1.70
CA SER A 66 17.57 -9.86 -1.91
C SER A 66 16.39 -8.96 -2.26
N ALA A 67 15.55 -9.44 -3.19
CA ALA A 67 14.28 -8.83 -3.59
C ALA A 67 13.29 -8.81 -2.42
N MET A 68 12.87 -7.59 -2.05
CA MET A 68 11.91 -7.31 -0.99
C MET A 68 10.49 -7.24 -1.56
N PRO A 69 9.67 -8.30 -1.50
CA PRO A 69 8.31 -8.23 -2.00
C PRO A 69 7.43 -7.26 -1.21
N THR A 70 6.60 -6.53 -1.92
CA THR A 70 5.50 -5.74 -1.35
C THR A 70 4.19 -6.38 -1.75
N LEU A 71 3.36 -6.71 -0.76
CA LEU A 71 2.01 -7.21 -0.92
C LEU A 71 1.01 -6.12 -0.56
N SER A 72 -0.01 -5.94 -1.38
CA SER A 72 -1.14 -5.07 -1.13
C SER A 72 -2.42 -5.90 -1.16
N LEU A 73 -3.13 -5.96 -0.04
CA LEU A 73 -4.38 -6.68 0.12
C LEU A 73 -5.52 -5.69 0.35
N ARG A 74 -6.47 -5.63 -0.60
CA ARG A 74 -7.72 -4.89 -0.47
C ARG A 74 -8.86 -5.86 -0.21
N ILE A 75 -9.65 -5.63 0.83
CA ILE A 75 -10.77 -6.48 1.24
C ILE A 75 -12.05 -5.64 1.31
N ALA A 76 -13.18 -6.24 0.93
CA ALA A 76 -14.52 -5.69 1.18
C ALA A 76 -15.51 -6.84 1.39
N PRO A 77 -16.60 -6.66 2.17
CA PRO A 77 -16.89 -5.48 2.99
C PRO A 77 -16.08 -5.45 4.30
N LEU A 78 -16.15 -4.32 5.02
CA LEU A 78 -15.51 -4.11 6.32
C LEU A 78 -15.94 -5.17 7.35
N HIS A 79 -15.02 -6.00 7.85
CA HIS A 79 -15.33 -7.17 8.71
C HIS A 79 -14.78 -7.07 10.15
N ASN A 80 -14.37 -5.88 10.60
CA ASN A 80 -13.76 -5.58 11.92
C ASN A 80 -14.21 -6.50 13.11
N PRO A 81 -13.28 -7.07 13.92
CA PRO A 81 -11.83 -7.05 13.78
C PRO A 81 -11.33 -8.17 12.87
N LEU A 82 -10.80 -7.78 11.71
CA LEU A 82 -9.96 -8.66 10.92
C LEU A 82 -8.65 -8.93 11.66
N HIS A 83 -8.22 -10.19 11.67
CA HIS A 83 -6.92 -10.58 12.22
C HIS A 83 -5.79 -10.18 11.25
N TYR A 84 -5.59 -8.88 11.04
CA TYR A 84 -4.59 -8.34 10.09
C TYR A 84 -3.18 -8.87 10.36
N ALA A 85 -2.82 -9.03 11.63
CA ALA A 85 -1.54 -9.62 12.01
C ALA A 85 -1.39 -11.07 11.54
N ALA A 86 -2.46 -11.87 11.64
CA ALA A 86 -2.47 -13.25 11.15
C ALA A 86 -2.39 -13.29 9.62
N LEU A 87 -3.20 -12.46 8.93
CA LEU A 87 -3.14 -12.33 7.47
C LEU A 87 -1.74 -11.96 6.99
N ALA A 88 -1.14 -10.92 7.57
CA ALA A 88 0.20 -10.47 7.22
C ALA A 88 1.26 -11.55 7.49
N SER A 89 1.17 -12.23 8.63
CA SER A 89 2.07 -13.32 9.00
C SER A 89 1.98 -14.49 8.01
N GLU A 90 0.78 -14.99 7.75
CA GLU A 90 0.56 -16.13 6.85
C GLU A 90 0.95 -15.81 5.40
N LEU A 91 0.60 -14.61 4.91
CA LEU A 91 1.02 -14.16 3.57
C LEU A 91 2.54 -14.04 3.46
N THR A 92 3.21 -13.56 4.50
CA THR A 92 4.68 -13.47 4.55
C THR A 92 5.30 -14.88 4.52
N ALA A 93 4.78 -15.81 5.33
CA ALA A 93 5.24 -17.19 5.36
C ALA A 93 5.01 -17.91 4.02
N LEU A 94 3.85 -17.70 3.39
CA LEU A 94 3.52 -18.24 2.07
C LEU A 94 4.48 -17.70 1.00
N THR A 95 4.73 -16.39 1.01
CA THR A 95 5.64 -15.73 0.07
C THR A 95 7.06 -16.29 0.20
N ALA A 96 7.52 -16.53 1.43
CA ALA A 96 8.82 -17.14 1.67
C ALA A 96 8.89 -18.59 1.20
N ARG A 97 7.85 -19.38 1.49
CA ARG A 97 7.80 -20.81 1.13
C ARG A 97 7.72 -21.04 -0.38
N VAL A 98 6.84 -20.31 -1.07
CA VAL A 98 6.48 -20.57 -2.47
C VAL A 98 7.31 -19.74 -3.45
N LEU A 99 7.57 -18.47 -3.13
CA LEU A 99 8.31 -17.56 -4.02
C LEU A 99 9.78 -17.39 -3.59
N HIS A 100 10.20 -18.09 -2.54
CA HIS A 100 11.57 -18.07 -2.02
C HIS A 100 12.07 -16.67 -1.67
N LYS A 101 11.15 -15.78 -1.25
CA LYS A 101 11.48 -14.43 -0.81
C LYS A 101 11.83 -14.42 0.67
N ARG A 102 12.57 -13.39 1.07
CA ARG A 102 13.01 -13.27 2.46
C ARG A 102 11.89 -12.67 3.32
N PRO A 103 11.44 -13.37 4.37
CA PRO A 103 10.35 -12.90 5.20
C PRO A 103 10.73 -11.65 6.00
N GLU A 104 12.00 -11.49 6.41
CA GLU A 104 12.45 -10.34 7.22
C GLU A 104 12.30 -8.98 6.52
N VAL A 105 12.06 -9.00 5.22
CA VAL A 105 12.00 -7.81 4.36
C VAL A 105 10.75 -7.79 3.47
N THR A 106 9.81 -8.69 3.74
CA THR A 106 8.51 -8.72 3.06
C THR A 106 7.57 -7.74 3.75
N VAL A 107 6.91 -6.89 2.96
CA VAL A 107 5.96 -5.89 3.47
C VAL A 107 4.55 -6.28 3.03
N VAL A 108 3.60 -6.26 3.96
CA VAL A 108 2.18 -6.48 3.67
C VAL A 108 1.37 -5.25 4.09
N MET A 109 0.70 -4.62 3.12
CA MET A 109 -0.28 -3.56 3.34
C MET A 109 -1.67 -4.15 3.23
N ILE A 110 -2.53 -3.87 4.21
CA ILE A 110 -3.93 -4.33 4.21
C ILE A 110 -4.87 -3.13 4.30
N GLU A 111 -5.79 -3.04 3.35
CA GLU A 111 -6.84 -2.04 3.27
C GLU A 111 -8.20 -2.72 3.34
N ASP A 112 -9.02 -2.31 4.30
CA ASP A 112 -10.39 -2.79 4.44
C ASP A 112 -11.37 -1.69 3.98
N LEU A 113 -12.28 -2.06 3.09
CA LEU A 113 -13.12 -1.15 2.34
C LEU A 113 -14.60 -1.39 2.65
N PRO A 114 -15.44 -0.33 2.75
CA PRO A 114 -16.89 -0.49 2.81
C PRO A 114 -17.43 -1.27 1.60
N ALA A 115 -18.49 -2.06 1.80
CA ALA A 115 -19.14 -2.88 0.75
C ALA A 115 -19.37 -2.11 -0.56
N ALA A 116 -19.88 -0.89 -0.45
CA ALA A 116 -20.22 -0.03 -1.59
C ALA A 116 -19.01 0.43 -2.43
N ARG A 117 -17.76 0.16 -2.00
CA ARG A 117 -16.54 0.52 -2.75
C ARG A 117 -16.00 -0.61 -3.60
N PHE A 118 -16.61 -1.79 -3.53
CA PHE A 118 -16.26 -2.91 -4.39
C PHE A 118 -17.50 -3.38 -5.16
N CYS A 119 -17.49 -3.19 -6.47
CA CYS A 119 -18.58 -3.59 -7.35
C CYS A 119 -18.08 -4.62 -8.36
N ALA A 120 -18.76 -5.75 -8.45
CA ALA A 120 -18.56 -6.75 -9.50
C ALA A 120 -19.66 -6.58 -10.54
N GLY A 121 -19.31 -6.49 -11.83
CA GLY A 121 -20.31 -6.28 -12.89
C GLY A 121 -21.15 -5.01 -12.77
N GLY A 122 -20.66 -3.99 -12.04
CA GLY A 122 -21.38 -2.74 -11.78
C GLY A 122 -22.33 -2.76 -10.58
N VAL A 123 -22.39 -3.88 -9.83
CA VAL A 123 -23.26 -4.04 -8.67
C VAL A 123 -22.40 -4.31 -7.43
N ALA A 124 -22.74 -3.68 -6.30
CA ALA A 124 -22.10 -3.99 -5.03
C ALA A 124 -22.48 -5.42 -4.61
N SER A 125 -21.49 -6.20 -4.16
CA SER A 125 -21.71 -7.56 -3.70
C SER A 125 -21.69 -7.59 -2.18
N ASP A 126 -22.61 -8.38 -1.59
CA ASP A 126 -22.59 -8.69 -0.17
C ASP A 126 -21.61 -9.84 0.14
N GLN A 127 -21.11 -10.55 -0.88
CA GLN A 127 -20.06 -11.55 -0.71
C GLN A 127 -18.70 -10.89 -0.50
N LEU A 128 -17.83 -11.56 0.25
CA LEU A 128 -16.49 -11.06 0.52
C LEU A 128 -15.65 -11.09 -0.76
N ILE A 129 -15.00 -9.98 -1.08
CA ILE A 129 -14.05 -9.88 -2.17
C ILE A 129 -12.68 -9.53 -1.61
N ALA A 130 -11.65 -10.24 -2.09
CA ALA A 130 -10.26 -9.95 -1.79
C ALA A 130 -9.46 -9.71 -3.08
N CYS A 131 -8.66 -8.65 -3.10
CA CYS A 131 -7.71 -8.37 -4.17
C CYS A 131 -6.31 -8.29 -3.56
N LEU A 132 -5.52 -9.34 -3.78
CA LEU A 132 -4.13 -9.42 -3.39
C LEU A 132 -3.23 -9.14 -4.58
N GLU A 133 -2.29 -8.23 -4.41
CA GLU A 133 -1.26 -7.93 -5.40
C GLU A 133 0.10 -8.11 -4.74
N ILE A 134 1.04 -8.73 -5.44
CA ILE A 134 2.44 -8.81 -5.04
C ILE A 134 3.34 -8.29 -6.15
N ASP A 135 4.27 -7.40 -5.79
CA ASP A 135 5.35 -6.97 -6.66
C ASP A 135 6.61 -7.81 -6.37
N ILE A 136 7.20 -8.36 -7.42
CA ILE A 136 8.45 -9.14 -7.37
C ILE A 136 9.43 -8.69 -8.45
N THR A 137 10.71 -9.06 -8.31
CA THR A 137 11.73 -8.70 -9.29
C THR A 137 11.57 -9.64 -10.47
N GLN A 138 11.52 -9.07 -11.67
CA GLN A 138 11.34 -9.83 -12.90
C GLN A 138 12.40 -10.92 -13.06
N GLY A 139 11.95 -12.11 -13.46
CA GLY A 139 12.81 -13.26 -13.72
C GLY A 139 13.34 -13.95 -12.47
N THR A 140 12.89 -13.55 -11.27
CA THR A 140 13.32 -14.20 -10.01
C THR A 140 12.42 -15.36 -9.57
N ASN A 141 11.36 -15.65 -10.31
CA ASN A 141 10.46 -16.77 -10.05
C ASN A 141 10.05 -17.47 -11.34
N THR A 142 9.84 -18.78 -11.26
CA THR A 142 9.37 -19.59 -12.38
C THR A 142 7.88 -19.39 -12.62
N LEU A 143 7.38 -19.80 -13.79
CA LEU A 143 5.93 -19.81 -14.07
C LEU A 143 5.18 -20.69 -13.05
N GLN A 144 5.74 -21.84 -12.69
CA GLN A 144 5.14 -22.79 -11.75
C GLN A 144 5.04 -22.20 -10.34
N GLU A 145 6.10 -21.56 -9.85
CA GLU A 145 6.09 -20.89 -8.53
C GLU A 145 5.01 -19.80 -8.47
N LYS A 146 4.87 -19.00 -9.54
CA LYS A 146 3.83 -17.96 -9.61
C LYS A 146 2.42 -18.58 -9.62
N GLN A 147 2.20 -19.65 -10.39
CA GLN A 147 0.93 -20.37 -10.42
C GLN A 147 0.58 -20.97 -9.05
N GLN A 148 1.56 -21.60 -8.39
CA GLN A 148 1.39 -22.15 -7.06
C GLN A 148 1.08 -21.05 -6.05
N PHE A 149 1.76 -19.90 -6.11
CA PHE A 149 1.48 -18.77 -5.23
C PHE A 149 0.06 -18.24 -5.42
N VAL A 150 -0.39 -18.04 -6.65
CA VAL A 150 -1.78 -17.61 -6.94
C VAL A 150 -2.80 -18.58 -6.32
N HIS A 151 -2.58 -19.88 -6.51
CA HIS A 151 -3.46 -20.90 -5.97
C HIS A 151 -3.49 -20.93 -4.43
N GLU A 152 -2.32 -21.04 -3.79
CA GLU A 152 -2.22 -21.14 -2.33
C GLU A 152 -2.63 -19.84 -1.64
N ALA A 153 -2.34 -18.67 -2.22
CA ALA A 153 -2.74 -17.40 -1.64
C ALA A 153 -4.26 -17.22 -1.69
N HIS A 154 -4.91 -17.59 -2.80
CA HIS A 154 -6.36 -17.58 -2.88
C HIS A 154 -7.00 -18.51 -1.83
N ALA A 155 -6.47 -19.74 -1.70
CA ALA A 155 -6.95 -20.70 -0.70
C ALA A 155 -6.74 -20.20 0.73
N LEU A 156 -5.60 -19.58 1.03
CA LEU A 156 -5.30 -18.97 2.33
C LEU A 156 -6.29 -17.85 2.66
N LEU A 157 -6.57 -16.96 1.69
CA LEU A 157 -7.53 -15.88 1.87
C LEU A 157 -8.94 -16.42 2.14
N ALA A 158 -9.39 -17.43 1.39
CA ALA A 158 -10.67 -18.08 1.64
C ALA A 158 -10.73 -18.74 3.03
N CYS A 159 -9.63 -19.37 3.46
CA CYS A 159 -9.56 -19.98 4.79
C CYS A 159 -9.66 -18.96 5.93
N LEU A 160 -9.03 -17.79 5.77
CA LEU A 160 -8.96 -16.78 6.83
C LEU A 160 -10.11 -15.77 6.82
N LEU A 161 -10.71 -15.51 5.65
CA LEU A 161 -11.74 -14.52 5.45
C LEU A 161 -13.14 -15.13 5.26
N GLY A 162 -13.22 -16.42 4.91
CA GLY A 162 -14.46 -17.10 4.55
C GLY A 162 -14.69 -17.14 3.04
N ASP A 163 -15.94 -17.44 2.64
CA ASP A 163 -16.30 -17.63 1.24
C ASP A 163 -16.04 -16.37 0.41
N LEU A 164 -15.12 -16.50 -0.55
CA LEU A 164 -14.76 -15.42 -1.48
C LEU A 164 -15.69 -15.44 -2.69
N HIS A 165 -16.09 -14.24 -3.12
CA HIS A 165 -16.72 -14.02 -4.41
C HIS A 165 -15.75 -14.39 -5.55
N GLU A 166 -16.28 -14.89 -6.67
CA GLU A 166 -15.48 -15.34 -7.84
C GLU A 166 -14.55 -14.27 -8.42
N ALA A 167 -14.92 -13.00 -8.29
CA ALA A 167 -14.14 -11.83 -8.69
C ALA A 167 -13.05 -11.43 -7.66
N SER A 168 -12.58 -12.37 -6.84
CA SER A 168 -11.42 -12.19 -5.98
C SER A 168 -10.14 -12.49 -6.77
N TYR A 169 -9.11 -11.68 -6.58
CA TYR A 169 -7.91 -11.70 -7.39
C TYR A 169 -6.65 -11.95 -6.57
N VAL A 170 -5.72 -12.72 -7.14
CA VAL A 170 -4.31 -12.74 -6.75
C VAL A 170 -3.48 -12.40 -7.98
N ILE A 171 -2.73 -11.31 -7.91
CA ILE A 171 -1.97 -10.75 -9.04
C ILE A 171 -0.48 -10.76 -8.67
N VAL A 172 0.34 -11.39 -9.51
CA VAL A 172 1.80 -11.33 -9.42
C VAL A 172 2.32 -10.39 -10.49
N ARG A 173 2.92 -9.27 -10.07
CA ARG A 173 3.53 -8.28 -10.97
C ARG A 173 5.05 -8.39 -10.91
N GLU A 174 5.66 -8.49 -12.07
CA GLU A 174 7.11 -8.52 -12.22
C GLU A 174 7.63 -7.14 -12.62
N LEU A 175 8.52 -6.58 -11.79
CA LEU A 175 9.15 -5.29 -12.04
C LEU A 175 10.62 -5.50 -12.44
N PRO A 176 11.12 -4.80 -13.49
CA PRO A 176 12.53 -4.80 -13.81
C PRO A 176 13.38 -4.38 -12.60
N SER A 177 14.56 -4.99 -12.42
CA SER A 177 15.41 -4.69 -11.26
C SER A 177 15.92 -3.23 -11.22
N SER A 178 15.85 -2.50 -12.34
CA SER A 178 16.18 -1.07 -12.43
C SER A 178 15.08 -0.18 -11.85
N ASP A 179 13.83 -0.65 -11.83
CA ASP A 179 12.65 0.18 -11.63
C ASP A 179 12.04 -0.06 -10.24
N TRP A 180 12.64 -0.97 -9.49
CA TRP A 180 12.26 -1.27 -8.13
C TRP A 180 13.41 -1.00 -7.19
N GLY A 181 13.19 -0.12 -6.23
CA GLY A 181 14.16 0.22 -5.21
C GLY A 181 13.51 0.44 -3.85
N PHE A 182 14.33 0.24 -2.82
CA PHE A 182 14.00 0.54 -1.43
C PHE A 182 15.24 1.13 -0.77
N ASP A 183 15.05 1.92 0.29
CA ASP A 183 16.15 2.57 1.01
C ASP A 183 17.12 3.30 0.04
N GLY A 184 16.54 3.99 -0.94
CA GLY A 184 17.27 4.80 -1.92
C GLY A 184 18.06 4.04 -3.00
N LEU A 185 18.02 2.70 -3.03
CA LEU A 185 18.76 1.90 -4.01
C LEU A 185 17.86 0.93 -4.76
N THR A 186 18.07 0.85 -6.08
CA THR A 186 17.41 -0.14 -6.94
C THR A 186 17.94 -1.54 -6.68
N GLN A 187 17.15 -2.54 -7.05
CA GLN A 187 17.56 -3.94 -7.01
C GLN A 187 18.82 -4.17 -7.87
N ALA A 188 18.89 -3.55 -9.04
CA ALA A 188 20.06 -3.61 -9.92
C ALA A 188 21.33 -3.08 -9.23
N GLN A 189 21.24 -1.93 -8.54
CA GLN A 189 22.35 -1.36 -7.77
C GLN A 189 22.80 -2.31 -6.65
N ARG A 190 21.86 -2.91 -5.92
CA ARG A 190 22.15 -3.88 -4.85
C ARG A 190 22.84 -5.15 -5.37
N HIS A 191 22.38 -5.66 -6.52
CA HIS A 191 23.02 -6.80 -7.18
C HIS A 191 24.46 -6.47 -7.66
N ALA A 192 24.69 -5.25 -8.13
CA ALA A 192 26.04 -4.80 -8.50
C ALA A 192 26.98 -4.71 -7.29
N MET A 193 26.51 -4.10 -6.18
CA MET A 193 27.28 -3.97 -4.93
C MET A 193 27.63 -5.32 -4.29
N THR A 194 26.71 -6.29 -4.38
CA THR A 194 26.95 -7.64 -3.84
C THR A 194 28.03 -8.37 -4.65
N ARG A 195 28.08 -8.16 -5.97
CA ARG A 195 29.09 -8.77 -6.86
C ARG A 195 30.47 -8.10 -6.75
N SER A 196 30.54 -6.84 -6.31
CA SER A 196 31.80 -6.09 -6.19
C SER A 196 32.48 -6.22 -4.83
N THR A 197 31.91 -6.95 -3.87
CA THR A 197 32.57 -7.20 -2.58
C THR A 197 33.61 -8.31 -2.76
N PRO A 198 34.93 -8.06 -2.64
CA PRO A 198 35.95 -9.10 -2.76
C PRO A 198 35.78 -10.13 -1.62
N GLN A 199 35.81 -11.42 -1.97
CA GLN A 199 35.85 -12.49 -0.98
C GLN A 199 37.19 -12.39 -0.20
N PRO A 200 37.19 -12.36 1.13
CA PRO A 200 38.44 -12.34 1.89
C PRO A 200 39.26 -13.58 1.50
N ALA A 201 40.50 -13.34 1.06
CA ALA A 201 41.44 -14.39 0.75
C ALA A 201 41.62 -15.26 1.99
N ILE A 202 41.29 -16.54 1.87
CA ILE A 202 41.57 -17.55 2.89
C ILE A 202 43.09 -17.71 2.91
N ALA A 203 43.72 -17.29 4.01
CA ALA A 203 45.15 -17.45 4.25
C ALA A 203 45.45 -18.84 4.83
#